data_AF-A0A7V5C7V8-F1
#
_entry.id   AF-A0A7V5C7V8-F1
#
_cell.length_a   1.000
_cell.length_b   1.000
_cell.length_c   1.000
_cell.angle_alpha   90.00
_cell.angle_beta   90.00
_cell.angle_gamma   90.00
#
_symmetry.space_group_name_H-M   'P 1'
#
loop_
_entity.id
_entity.type
_entity.pdbx_description
1 polymer ?
#
loop_
_entity_poly.entity_id
_entity_poly.type
_entity_poly.pdbx_seq_one_letter_code
_entity_poly.pdbx_strand_id
1 'polypeptide(L)' 'MPEIEECIREAVGTVRNFVKEITGEEATPEEIAKALTRYFVLKEIGDHIMLERKNRDLKE' A
#
# COMPACT_ATOMS: atom_id res chain seq x y z
N MET A 1 -9.84 7.01 -18.48
CA MET A 1 -9.21 6.26 -17.37
C MET A 1 -9.94 6.65 -16.11
N PRO A 2 -10.39 5.72 -15.26
CA PRO A 2 -10.99 6.12 -13.99
C PRO A 2 -9.96 6.93 -13.19
N GLU A 3 -10.43 7.98 -12.54
CA GLU A 3 -9.63 8.79 -11.62
C GLU A 3 -9.21 7.92 -10.44
N ILE A 4 -7.95 8.03 -10.01
CA ILE A 4 -7.46 7.30 -8.84
C ILE A 4 -7.95 8.04 -7.60
N GLU A 5 -8.57 7.31 -6.67
CA GLU A 5 -9.01 7.84 -5.38
C GLU A 5 -7.85 8.51 -4.62
N GLU A 6 -8.11 9.63 -3.96
CA GLU A 6 -7.06 10.42 -3.30
C GLU A 6 -6.33 9.62 -2.20
N CYS A 7 -7.04 8.76 -1.47
CA CYS A 7 -6.45 7.87 -0.47
C CYS A 7 -5.38 6.92 -1.07
N ILE A 8 -5.59 6.46 -2.31
CA ILE A 8 -4.60 5.63 -3.02
C ILE A 8 -3.42 6.48 -3.47
N ARG A 9 -3.65 7.72 -3.90
CA ARG A 9 -2.57 8.66 -4.24
C ARG A 9 -1.68 8.94 -3.03
N GLU A 10 -2.27 9.21 -1.88
CA GLU A 10 -1.56 9.42 -0.61
C GLU A 10 -0.73 8.18 -0.24
N ALA A 11 -1.33 6.98 -0.28
CA ALA A 11 -0.64 5.74 0.03
C ALA A 11 0.57 5.49 -0.90
N VAL A 12 0.42 5.72 -2.21
CA VAL A 12 1.53 5.64 -3.17
C VAL A 12 2.61 6.68 -2.83
N GLY A 13 2.22 7.89 -2.42
CA GLY A 13 3.15 8.92 -1.94
C GLY A 13 3.96 8.46 -0.72
N THR A 14 3.32 7.83 0.25
CA THR A 14 4.00 7.24 1.42
C THR A 14 5.02 6.18 1.01
N VAL A 15 4.68 5.29 0.08
CA VAL A 15 5.62 4.27 -0.42
C VAL A 15 6.84 4.92 -1.08
N ARG A 16 6.64 5.94 -1.93
CA ARG A 16 7.74 6.66 -2.59
C ARG A 16 8.69 7.29 -1.59
N ASN A 17 8.15 7.97 -0.58
CA ASN A 17 8.95 8.59 0.48
C ASN A 17 9.71 7.56 1.30
N PHE A 18 9.06 6.47 1.71
CA PHE A 18 9.71 5.39 2.44
C PHE A 18 10.89 4.79 1.66
N VAL A 19 10.70 4.50 0.36
CA VAL A 19 11.79 3.96 -0.47
C VAL A 19 12.94 4.96 -0.60
N LYS A 20 12.63 6.26 -0.77
CA LYS A 20 13.63 7.33 -0.79
C LYS A 20 14.42 7.41 0.51
N GLU A 21 13.76 7.32 1.65
CA GLU A 21 14.42 7.37 2.96
C GLU A 21 15.42 6.23 3.15
N ILE A 22 15.11 5.02 2.68
CA ILE A 22 15.96 3.84 2.90
C ILE A 22 16.98 3.59 1.78
N THR A 23 16.75 4.09 0.56
CA THR A 23 17.62 3.84 -0.62
C THR A 23 18.32 5.10 -1.13
N GLY A 24 17.82 6.29 -0.80
CA GLY A 24 18.25 7.56 -1.38
C GLY A 24 17.52 7.97 -2.67
N GLU A 25 16.74 7.07 -3.28
CA GLU A 25 16.03 7.31 -4.55
C GLU A 25 14.52 7.06 -4.42
N GLU A 26 13.70 7.89 -5.08
CA GLU A 26 12.25 7.68 -5.08
C GLU A 26 11.87 6.50 -5.97
N ALA A 27 11.00 5.63 -5.47
CA ALA A 27 10.42 4.56 -6.29
C ALA A 27 9.59 5.12 -7.45
N THR A 28 9.72 4.48 -8.60
CA THR A 28 8.88 4.72 -9.78
C THR A 28 7.50 4.10 -9.62
N PRO A 29 6.47 4.62 -10.31
CA PRO A 29 5.16 3.98 -10.35
C PRO A 29 5.20 2.50 -10.77
N GLU A 30 6.06 2.15 -11.73
CA GLU A 30 6.23 0.79 -12.24
C GLU A 30 6.80 -0.16 -11.18
N GLU A 31 7.80 0.29 -10.41
CA GLU A 31 8.37 -0.49 -9.32
C GLU A 31 7.34 -0.76 -8.22
N ILE A 32 6.57 0.26 -7.85
CA ILE A 32 5.49 0.16 -6.86
C ILE A 32 4.42 -0.81 -7.34
N ALA A 33 3.93 -0.66 -8.57
CA ALA A 33 2.93 -1.55 -9.14
C ALA A 33 3.41 -3.01 -9.18
N LYS A 34 4.68 -3.23 -9.56
CA LYS A 34 5.29 -4.56 -9.57
C LYS A 34 5.47 -5.14 -8.16
N ALA A 35 5.75 -4.31 -7.16
CA ALA A 35 5.86 -4.73 -5.77
C ALA A 35 4.49 -5.13 -5.19
N LEU A 36 3.47 -4.29 -5.42
CA LEU A 36 2.09 -4.50 -4.93
C LEU A 36 1.44 -5.78 -5.44
N THR A 37 1.94 -6.34 -6.55
CA THR A 37 1.45 -7.60 -7.13
C THR A 37 2.23 -8.84 -6.71
N ARG A 38 3.24 -8.71 -5.83
CA ARG A 38 4.00 -9.86 -5.32
C ARG A 38 3.20 -10.59 -4.22
N TYR A 39 3.24 -11.92 -4.25
CA TYR A 39 2.47 -12.77 -3.33
C TYR A 39 2.67 -12.42 -1.85
N PHE A 40 3.91 -12.19 -1.41
CA PHE A 40 4.17 -11.85 0.00
C PHE A 40 3.53 -10.50 0.38
N VAL A 41 3.57 -9.49 -0.51
CA VAL A 41 2.92 -8.19 -0.28
C VAL A 41 1.40 -8.34 -0.25
N LEU A 42 0.83 -9.10 -1.19
CA LEU A 42 -0.60 -9.38 -1.23
C LEU A 42 -1.08 -10.10 0.04
N LYS A 43 -0.27 -11.02 0.56
CA LYS A 43 -0.56 -11.71 1.82
C LYS A 43 -0.62 -10.73 2.99
N GLU A 44 0.39 -9.87 3.15
CA GLU A 44 0.41 -8.87 4.23
C GLU A 44 -0.77 -7.89 4.12
N ILE A 45 -1.08 -7.40 2.91
CA ILE A 45 -2.26 -6.54 2.67
C ILE A 45 -3.55 -7.28 3.10
N GLY A 46 -3.70 -8.54 2.72
CA GLY A 46 -4.85 -9.37 3.10
C GLY A 46 -4.96 -9.54 4.61
N ASP A 47 -3.87 -9.88 5.28
CA ASP A 47 -3.81 -10.08 6.73
C ASP A 47 -4.16 -8.78 7.49
N HIS A 48 -3.64 -7.63 7.05
CA HIS A 48 -3.97 -6.32 7.62
C HIS A 48 -5.46 -5.97 7.45
N ILE A 49 -6.02 -6.15 6.24
CA ILE A 49 -7.45 -5.88 5.99
C ILE A 49 -8.34 -6.80 6.85
N MET A 50 -7.98 -8.08 6.99
CA MET A 50 -8.73 -9.01 7.84
C MET A 50 -8.70 -8.59 9.31
N LEU A 51 -7.54 -8.12 9.80
CA LEU A 51 -7.40 -7.59 11.15
C LEU A 51 -8.26 -6.34 11.37
N GLU A 52 -8.25 -5.40 10.43
CA GLU A 52 -9.07 -4.19 10.51
C GLU A 52 -10.57 -4.49 10.54
N ARG A 53 -11.03 -5.42 9.69
CA ARG A 53 -12.42 -5.88 9.69
C ARG A 53 -12.80 -6.50 11.03
N LYS A 54 -11.97 -7.40 11.56
CA LYS A 54 -12.21 -8.01 12.88
C LYS A 54 -12.27 -6.96 14.00
N ASN A 55 -11.39 -5.95 13.96
CA ASN A 55 -11.36 -4.89 14.96
C ASN A 55 -12.58 -3.96 14.89
N ARG A 56 -13.19 -3.79 13.71
CA ARG A 56 -14.46 -3.07 13.56
C ARG A 56 -15.60 -3.86 14.21
N ASP A 57 -15.69 -5.15 13.92
CA ASP A 57 -16.77 -6.02 14.42
C ASP A 57 -16.71 -6.22 15.95
N LEU A 58 -15.56 -5.96 16.60
CA LEU A 58 -15.40 -5.96 18.07
C LEU A 58 -15.78 -4.63 18.75
N LYS A 59 -15.96 -3.56 17.97
CA LYS A 59 -16.31 -2.22 18.46
C LYS A 59 -17.80 -1.90 18.29
N GLU A 60 -18.54 -2.77 17.60
CA GLU A 60 -20.00 -2.76 17.46
C GLU A 60 -20.64 -3.69 18.51
#